data_AF-A0A067C0A1-F1
#
_entry.id   AF-A0A067C0A1-F1
#
_cell.length_a   1.000
_cell.length_b   1.000
_cell.length_c   1.000
_cell.angle_alpha   90.00
_cell.angle_beta   90.00
_cell.angle_gamma   90.00
#
_symmetry.space_group_name_H-M   'P 1'
#
loop_
_entity.id
_entity.type
_entity.pdbx_description
1 polymer ?
#
loop_
_entity_poly.entity_id
_entity_poly.type
_entity_poly.pdbx_seq_one_letter_code
_entity_poly.pdbx_strand_id
1 'polypeptide(L)'
;MMGQTMSVAPPAMHDDNGLLPVLDWHSLDSHSPLYPYFAHVYFGGADLFLSKTDVTAFVGAFSDQVAYEDKEMDAFDVDAGFEALASESGRPGYVRLLTLIEELGLLVGD
;
A
#
# COMPACT_ATOMS: atom_id res chain seq x y z
N MET A 1 -32.00 -23.29 -25.66
CA MET A 1 -31.43 -23.25 -24.30
C MET A 1 -30.30 -22.24 -24.34
N MET A 2 -30.51 -21.03 -23.82
CA MET A 2 -29.47 -19.99 -23.74
C MET A 2 -28.94 -19.98 -22.31
N GLY A 3 -27.65 -20.25 -22.13
CA GLY A 3 -26.98 -20.19 -20.83
C GLY A 3 -26.81 -18.74 -20.40
N GLN A 4 -27.48 -18.36 -19.33
CA GLN A 4 -27.22 -17.10 -18.63
C GLN A 4 -25.86 -17.20 -17.96
N THR A 5 -24.87 -16.48 -18.47
CA THR A 5 -23.66 -16.18 -17.70
C THR A 5 -24.06 -15.25 -16.57
N MET A 6 -24.14 -15.78 -15.35
CA MET A 6 -24.27 -14.95 -14.17
C MET A 6 -23.00 -14.10 -14.07
N SER A 7 -23.09 -12.82 -14.41
CA SER A 7 -22.13 -11.81 -13.94
C SER A 7 -22.28 -11.76 -12.43
N VAL A 8 -21.41 -12.48 -11.73
CA VAL A 8 -21.20 -12.27 -10.31
C VAL A 8 -20.63 -10.86 -10.20
N ALA A 9 -21.47 -9.91 -9.82
CA ALA A 9 -20.99 -8.62 -9.36
C ALA A 9 -20.04 -8.88 -8.19
N PRO A 10 -18.86 -8.23 -8.15
CA PRO A 10 -18.02 -8.32 -6.96
C PRO A 10 -18.88 -7.92 -5.74
N PRO A 11 -18.72 -8.59 -4.59
CA PRO A 11 -19.47 -8.23 -3.41
C PRO A 11 -19.29 -6.74 -3.14
N ALA A 12 -20.38 -6.05 -2.82
CA ALA A 12 -20.32 -4.71 -2.26
C ALA A 12 -19.60 -4.83 -0.91
N MET A 13 -18.27 -4.77 -0.95
CA MET A 13 -17.44 -4.70 0.24
C MET A 13 -17.71 -3.33 0.83
N HIS A 14 -18.18 -3.31 2.08
CA HIS A 14 -18.34 -2.09 2.84
C HIS A 14 -17.06 -1.25 2.71
N ASP A 15 -17.21 0.05 2.48
CA ASP A 15 -16.19 1.10 2.56
C ASP A 15 -15.60 1.26 3.98
N ASP A 16 -15.48 0.16 4.73
CA ASP A 16 -14.87 0.09 6.05
C ASP A 16 -13.45 -0.49 5.96
N ASN A 17 -12.79 -0.34 4.81
CA ASN A 17 -11.33 -0.45 4.71
C ASN A 17 -10.69 0.85 5.25
N GLY A 18 -10.99 1.18 6.51
CA GLY A 18 -10.37 2.28 7.26
C GLY A 18 -8.85 2.12 7.48
N LEU A 19 -8.23 1.13 6.84
CA LEU A 19 -6.80 0.87 6.93
C LEU A 19 -5.97 1.82 6.08
N LEU A 20 -6.51 2.46 5.03
CA LEU A 20 -5.69 3.26 4.11
C LEU A 20 -6.32 4.61 3.71
N PRO A 21 -6.57 5.54 4.66
CA PRO A 21 -7.06 6.90 4.35
C PRO A 21 -5.99 7.82 3.72
N VAL A 22 -4.77 7.32 3.52
CA VAL A 22 -3.58 8.12 3.23
C VAL A 22 -3.52 8.58 1.77
N LEU A 23 -3.90 7.70 0.85
CA LEU A 23 -3.90 7.93 -0.60
C LEU A 23 -5.24 7.50 -1.17
N ASP A 24 -5.78 8.28 -2.10
CA ASP A 24 -6.95 7.85 -2.87
C ASP A 24 -6.53 6.82 -3.91
N TRP A 25 -6.36 5.58 -3.45
CA TRP A 25 -5.82 4.50 -4.28
C TRP A 25 -6.70 4.18 -5.50
N HIS A 26 -7.98 4.54 -5.49
CA HIS A 26 -8.86 4.41 -6.65
C HIS A 26 -8.48 5.36 -7.80
N SER A 27 -7.79 6.46 -7.47
CA SER A 27 -7.23 7.42 -8.40
C SER A 27 -5.81 7.06 -8.85
N LEU A 28 -5.22 5.97 -8.34
CA LEU A 28 -3.92 5.48 -8.83
C LEU A 28 -4.04 5.00 -10.26
N ASP A 29 -3.16 5.50 -11.12
CA ASP A 29 -2.98 4.98 -12.46
C ASP A 29 -2.58 3.50 -12.40
N SER A 30 -3.16 2.66 -13.27
CA SER A 30 -2.88 1.21 -13.29
C SER A 30 -1.43 0.85 -13.66
N HIS A 31 -0.67 1.79 -14.21
CA HIS A 31 0.76 1.68 -14.46
C HIS A 31 1.62 2.16 -13.28
N SER A 32 1.00 2.69 -12.21
CA SER A 32 1.72 3.05 -10.98
C SER A 32 2.39 1.82 -10.37
N PRO A 33 3.66 1.90 -9.94
CA PRO A 33 4.32 0.84 -9.19
C PRO A 33 3.58 0.45 -7.90
N LEU A 34 2.74 1.35 -7.36
CA LEU A 34 1.95 1.14 -6.16
C LEU A 34 0.68 0.30 -6.41
N TYR A 35 0.11 0.39 -7.61
CA TYR A 35 -1.16 -0.24 -7.96
C TYR A 35 -1.25 -1.73 -7.59
N PRO A 36 -0.27 -2.59 -7.94
CA PRO A 36 -0.35 -4.01 -7.60
C PRO A 36 -0.39 -4.28 -6.08
N TYR A 37 0.25 -3.45 -5.27
CA TYR A 37 0.25 -3.60 -3.81
C TYR A 37 -1.12 -3.23 -3.22
N PHE A 38 -1.66 -2.08 -3.61
CA PHE A 38 -2.98 -1.63 -3.13
C PHE A 38 -4.10 -2.54 -3.64
N ALA A 39 -4.03 -2.98 -4.91
CA ALA A 39 -4.98 -3.95 -5.45
C ALA A 39 -4.94 -5.27 -4.68
N HIS A 40 -3.74 -5.79 -4.36
CA HIS A 40 -3.60 -7.02 -3.58
C HIS A 40 -4.26 -6.90 -2.20
N VAL A 41 -4.04 -5.80 -1.49
CA VAL A 41 -4.69 -5.53 -0.20
C VAL A 41 -6.20 -5.40 -0.36
N TYR A 42 -6.66 -4.64 -1.36
CA TYR A 42 -8.08 -4.40 -1.61
C TYR A 42 -8.86 -5.69 -1.91
N PHE A 43 -8.28 -6.63 -2.66
CA PHE A 43 -8.88 -7.92 -2.94
C PHE A 43 -8.72 -8.94 -1.80
N GLY A 44 -8.31 -8.51 -0.60
CA GLY A 44 -8.20 -9.35 0.59
C GLY A 44 -6.98 -10.29 0.57
N GLY A 45 -5.94 -9.92 -0.16
CA GLY A 45 -4.68 -10.64 -0.17
C GLY A 45 -3.99 -10.65 1.20
N ALA A 46 -3.22 -11.71 1.48
CA ALA A 46 -2.44 -11.80 2.71
C ALA A 46 -1.33 -10.75 2.75
N ASP A 47 -0.93 -10.32 3.95
CA ASP A 47 0.15 -9.35 4.12
C ASP A 47 1.45 -9.83 3.46
N LEU A 48 2.11 -8.92 2.75
CA LEU A 48 3.29 -9.21 1.95
C LEU A 48 4.56 -8.89 2.74
N PHE A 49 5.59 -9.72 2.55
CA PHE A 49 6.92 -9.48 3.10
C PHE A 49 7.82 -8.87 2.02
N LEU A 50 8.16 -7.59 2.20
CA LEU A 50 8.95 -6.80 1.28
C LEU A 50 10.42 -6.84 1.67
N SER A 51 11.30 -7.07 0.68
CA SER A 51 12.74 -6.92 0.88
C SER A 51 13.13 -5.44 0.97
N LYS A 52 14.37 -5.14 1.38
CA LYS A 52 14.88 -3.76 1.40
C LYS A 52 14.72 -3.05 0.04
N THR A 53 15.04 -3.74 -1.05
CA THR A 53 14.89 -3.21 -2.42
C THR A 53 13.43 -2.88 -2.72
N ASP A 54 12.50 -3.75 -2.35
CA ASP A 54 11.07 -3.53 -2.59
C ASP A 54 10.54 -2.37 -1.74
N VAL A 55 10.96 -2.27 -0.48
CA VAL A 55 10.62 -1.16 0.42
C VAL A 55 11.12 0.16 -0.15
N THR A 56 12.38 0.25 -0.59
CA THR A 56 12.92 1.48 -1.18
C THR A 56 12.16 1.88 -2.44
N ALA A 57 11.83 0.93 -3.31
CA ALA A 57 11.04 1.21 -4.52
C ALA A 57 9.61 1.65 -4.18
N PHE A 58 8.97 0.99 -3.21
CA PHE A 58 7.64 1.33 -2.73
C PHE A 58 7.62 2.76 -2.15
N VAL A 59 8.55 3.06 -1.24
CA VAL A 59 8.67 4.37 -0.60
C VAL A 59 8.90 5.48 -1.63
N GLY A 60 9.75 5.25 -2.62
CA GLY A 60 9.98 6.22 -3.70
C GLY A 60 8.70 6.51 -4.47
N ALA A 61 8.01 5.47 -4.96
CA ALA A 61 6.76 5.63 -5.69
C ALA A 61 5.64 6.26 -4.83
N PHE A 62 5.60 5.92 -3.54
CA PHE A 62 4.67 6.49 -2.58
C PHE A 62 4.92 8.00 -2.39
N SER A 63 6.18 8.39 -2.21
CA SER A 63 6.58 9.80 -2.07
C SER A 63 6.21 10.61 -3.32
N ASP A 64 6.47 10.05 -4.52
CA ASP A 64 6.11 10.68 -5.78
C ASP A 64 4.59 10.87 -5.91
N GLN A 65 3.80 9.89 -5.46
CA GLN A 65 2.34 9.98 -5.45
C GLN A 65 1.83 11.05 -4.46
N VAL A 66 2.40 11.10 -3.25
CA VAL A 66 2.04 12.12 -2.25
C VAL A 66 2.31 13.53 -2.80
N ALA A 67 3.47 13.72 -3.45
CA ALA A 67 3.80 14.98 -4.10
C ALA A 67 2.86 15.31 -5.29
N TYR A 68 2.45 14.30 -6.06
CA TYR A 68 1.48 14.47 -7.14
C TYR A 68 0.08 14.91 -6.64
N GLU A 69 -0.28 14.50 -5.43
CA GLU A 69 -1.52 14.90 -4.75
C GLU A 69 -1.41 16.26 -4.03
N ASP A 70 -0.33 17.02 -4.24
CA ASP A 70 -0.04 18.30 -3.57
C ASP A 70 -0.03 18.21 -2.03
N LYS A 71 0.30 17.03 -1.49
CA LYS A 71 0.47 16.78 -0.04
C LYS A 71 1.94 16.85 0.36
N GLU A 72 2.17 17.15 1.64
CA GLU A 72 3.51 17.13 2.24
C GLU A 72 3.75 15.82 2.99
N MET A 73 5.00 15.37 3.00
CA MET A 73 5.44 14.22 3.79
C MET A 73 6.62 14.61 4.66
N ASP A 74 6.55 14.28 5.94
CA ASP A 74 7.63 14.51 6.89
C ASP A 74 8.92 13.83 6.44
N ALA A 75 10.06 14.47 6.70
CA ALA A 75 11.36 13.89 6.36
C ALA A 75 11.68 12.69 7.26
N PHE A 76 12.09 11.58 6.66
CA PHE A 76 12.51 10.38 7.36
C PHE A 76 13.70 9.70 6.68
N ASP A 77 14.35 8.80 7.42
CA ASP A 77 15.45 7.97 6.92
C ASP A 77 14.90 6.57 6.57
N VAL A 78 14.94 6.24 5.28
CA VAL A 78 14.42 4.96 4.75
C VAL A 78 15.18 3.77 5.31
N ASP A 79 16.50 3.89 5.50
CA ASP A 79 17.31 2.80 6.04
C ASP A 79 17.00 2.56 7.51
N ALA A 80 16.91 3.63 8.30
CA ALA A 80 16.54 3.53 9.72
C ALA A 80 15.12 2.98 9.89
N GLY A 81 14.16 3.45 9.08
CA GLY A 81 12.78 2.96 9.09
C GLY A 81 12.69 1.49 8.69
N PHE A 82 13.44 1.06 7.68
CA PHE A 82 13.52 -0.34 7.28
C PHE A 82 14.02 -1.24 8.42
N GLU A 83 15.13 -0.88 9.06
CA GLU A 83 15.70 -1.69 10.14
C GLU A 83 14.74 -1.79 11.35
N ALA A 84 14.07 -0.69 11.69
CA ALA A 84 13.06 -0.68 12.75
C ALA A 84 11.91 -1.64 12.42
N LEU A 85 11.30 -1.50 11.24
CA LEU A 85 10.16 -2.33 10.83
C LEU A 85 10.54 -3.80 10.60
N ALA A 86 11.74 -4.07 10.09
CA ALA A 86 12.22 -5.42 9.86
C ALA A 86 12.45 -6.18 11.18
N SER A 87 12.76 -5.47 12.27
CA SER A 87 12.90 -6.07 13.61
C SER A 87 11.57 -6.56 14.19
N GLU A 88 10.46 -5.93 13.80
CA GLU A 88 9.10 -6.22 14.28
C GLU A 88 8.29 -7.13 13.35
N SER A 89 8.82 -7.43 12.17
CA SER A 89 8.11 -8.19 11.14
C SER A 89 7.92 -9.67 11.49
N GLY A 90 8.70 -10.19 12.43
CA GLY A 90 8.79 -11.63 12.73
C GLY A 90 9.56 -12.43 11.66
N ARG A 91 10.09 -11.76 10.63
CA ARG A 91 10.89 -12.35 9.55
C ARG A 91 12.11 -11.46 9.25
N PRO A 92 13.30 -11.81 9.75
CA PRO A 92 14.51 -10.99 9.59
C PRO A 92 14.78 -10.58 8.14
N GLY A 93 15.05 -9.30 7.92
CA GLY A 93 15.36 -8.74 6.60
C GLY A 93 14.13 -8.46 5.71
N TYR A 94 12.92 -8.53 6.26
CA TYR A 94 11.69 -8.21 5.55
C TYR A 94 10.80 -7.29 6.36
N VAL A 95 10.06 -6.41 5.68
CA VAL A 95 9.03 -5.54 6.24
C VAL A 95 7.66 -6.01 5.78
N ARG A 96 6.65 -5.93 6.66
CA ARG A 96 5.26 -6.21 6.31
C ARG A 96 4.66 -5.04 5.53
N LEU A 97 4.00 -5.29 4.41
CA LEU A 97 3.42 -4.26 3.55
C LEU A 97 2.40 -3.40 4.31
N LEU A 98 1.50 -4.02 5.07
CA LEU A 98 0.47 -3.26 5.80
C LEU A 98 1.10 -2.30 6.81
N THR A 99 2.08 -2.79 7.58
CA THR A 99 2.83 -1.94 8.54
C THR A 99 3.60 -0.83 7.82
N LEU A 100 4.19 -1.09 6.66
CA LEU A 100 4.84 -0.04 5.87
C LEU A 100 3.86 1.05 5.44
N ILE A 101 2.67 0.68 4.96
CA ILE A 101 1.68 1.66 4.52
C ILE A 101 1.15 2.47 5.72
N GLU A 102 0.91 1.82 6.85
CA GLU A 102 0.51 2.50 8.10
C GLU A 102 1.54 3.56 8.52
N GLU A 103 2.82 3.19 8.62
CA GLU A 103 3.87 4.13 9.03
C GLU A 103 4.05 5.27 8.03
N LEU A 104 4.05 4.98 6.73
CA LEU A 104 4.12 6.03 5.71
C LEU A 104 2.90 6.96 5.78
N GLY A 105 1.74 6.41 6.14
CA GLY A 105 0.53 7.17 6.38
C GLY A 105 0.62 8.18 7.50
N LEU A 106 1.34 7.85 8.56
CA LEU A 106 1.58 8.76 9.68
C LEU A 106 2.50 9.93 9.32
N LEU A 107 3.25 9.82 8.22
CA LEU A 107 4.17 10.86 7.76
C LEU A 107 3.53 11.85 6.78
N VAL A 108 2.37 11.52 6.21
CA VAL A 108 1.67 12.42 5.27
C VAL A 108 0.85 13.43 6.07
N GLY A 109 1.09 14.72 5.82
CA GLY A 109 0.35 15.82 6.44
C GLY A 109 -1.08 15.96 5.91
N ASP A 110 -1.96 16.52 6.75
CA ASP A 110 -3.34 16.91 6.40
C ASP A 110 -3.41 18.14 5.46
#